data_AF-A0A5N8YRR4-F1
#
_entry.id   AF-A0A5N8YRR4-F1
#
_cell.length_a   1.000
_cell.length_b   1.000
_cell.length_c   1.000
_cell.angle_alpha   90.00
_cell.angle_beta   90.00
_cell.angle_gamma   90.00
#
_symmetry.space_group_name_H-M   'P 1'
#
loop_
_entity.id
_entity.type
_entity.pdbx_description
1 polymer ?
#
loop_
_entity_poly.entity_id
_entity_poly.type
_entity_poly.pdbx_seq_one_letter_code
_entity_poly.pdbx_strand_id
1 'polypeptide(L)' 'MVKHSRRFSSVVEKVDLERNYSPLEAMELLKEVSTAKFDETVELHIRTNVDPRHADQMIRGVCSLPHGLGKTIR' A
#
# COMPACT_ATOMS: atom_id res chain seq x y z
N MET A 1 -1.49 19.53 13.77
CA MET A 1 -2.25 18.44 13.12
C MET A 1 -2.30 18.76 11.63
N VAL A 2 -1.84 17.85 10.77
CA VAL A 2 -1.80 18.11 9.32
C VAL A 2 -3.23 18.19 8.80
N LYS A 3 -3.55 19.24 8.04
CA LYS A 3 -4.91 19.46 7.52
C LYS A 3 -5.10 18.58 6.28
N HIS A 4 -5.90 17.53 6.40
CA HIS A 4 -6.22 16.65 5.28
C HIS A 4 -7.31 17.25 4.37
N SER A 5 -7.33 16.83 3.10
CA SER A 5 -8.38 17.20 2.15
C SER A 5 -9.71 16.50 2.46
N ARG A 6 -10.84 17.09 2.08
CA ARG A 6 -12.17 16.47 2.24
C ARG A 6 -12.23 15.05 1.67
N ARG A 7 -11.61 14.83 0.50
CA ARG A 7 -11.53 13.53 -0.16
C ARG A 7 -10.79 12.49 0.68
N PHE A 8 -9.69 12.90 1.33
CA PHE A 8 -8.92 12.01 2.20
C PHE A 8 -9.73 11.63 3.44
N SER A 9 -10.38 12.60 4.09
CA SER A 9 -11.22 12.32 5.27
C SER A 9 -12.35 11.33 4.96
N SER A 10 -13.06 11.49 3.84
CA SER A 10 -14.13 10.55 3.44
C SER A 10 -13.64 9.14 3.12
N VAL A 11 -12.38 9.00 2.73
CA VAL A 11 -11.76 7.70 2.45
C VAL A 11 -11.38 7.01 3.76
N VAL A 12 -10.79 7.75 4.70
CA VAL A 12 -10.35 7.21 6.00
C VAL A 12 -11.53 6.66 6.80
N GLU A 13 -12.70 7.29 6.71
CA GLU A 13 -13.93 6.80 7.37
C GLU A 13 -14.39 5.41 6.87
N LYS A 14 -13.99 5.00 5.67
CA LYS A 14 -14.34 3.68 5.11
C LYS A 14 -13.39 2.57 5.53
N VAL A 15 -12.24 2.91 6.09
CA VAL A 15 -11.18 1.98 6.46
C VAL A 15 -11.20 1.81 7.97
N ASP A 16 -11.43 0.59 8.44
CA ASP A 16 -11.32 0.25 9.86
C ASP A 16 -9.87 -0.14 10.17
N LEU A 17 -9.21 0.62 11.05
CA LEU A 17 -7.81 0.38 11.41
C LEU A 17 -7.63 -0.75 12.43
N GLU A 18 -8.68 -1.16 13.14
CA GLU A 18 -8.61 -2.23 14.15
C GLU A 18 -8.90 -3.61 13.53
N ARG A 19 -9.59 -3.64 12.39
CA ARG A 19 -9.90 -4.86 11.67
C ARG A 19 -8.72 -5.35 10.84
N ASN A 20 -8.38 -6.64 11.02
CA ASN A 20 -7.49 -7.34 10.10
C ASN A 20 -8.27 -7.82 8.87
N TYR A 21 -8.04 -7.18 7.73
CA TYR A 21 -8.63 -7.59 6.46
C TYR A 21 -7.89 -8.80 5.87
N SER A 22 -8.63 -9.73 5.27
CA SER A 22 -8.01 -10.76 4.44
C SER A 22 -7.47 -10.14 3.14
N PRO A 23 -6.52 -10.78 2.43
CA PRO A 23 -5.94 -10.21 1.21
C PRO A 23 -6.97 -9.88 0.12
N LEU A 24 -8.01 -10.69 -0.03
CA LEU A 24 -9.06 -10.47 -1.03
C LEU A 24 -9.96 -9.28 -0.63
N GLU A 25 -10.39 -9.23 0.62
CA GLU A 25 -11.20 -8.12 1.15
C GLU A 25 -10.43 -6.79 1.03
N ALA A 26 -9.14 -6.80 1.35
CA ALA A 26 -8.29 -5.62 1.22
C ALA A 26 -8.20 -5.12 -0.24
N MET A 27 -8.13 -6.03 -1.22
CA MET A 27 -8.09 -5.67 -2.64
C MET A 27 -9.41 -5.08 -3.15
N GLU A 28 -10.55 -5.55 -2.65
CA GLU A 28 -11.86 -4.98 -2.98
C GLU A 28 -11.99 -3.57 -2.38
N LEU A 29 -11.64 -3.42 -1.11
CA LEU A 29 -11.69 -2.13 -0.42
C LEU A 29 -10.73 -1.09 -1.04
N LEU A 30 -9.54 -1.51 -1.47
CA LEU A 30 -8.59 -0.64 -2.19
C LEU A 30 -9.18 -0.03 -3.46
N LYS A 31 -9.97 -0.81 -4.22
CA LYS A 31 -10.63 -0.30 -5.44
C LYS A 31 -11.70 0.75 -5.12
N GLU A 32 -12.47 0.56 -4.04
CA GLU A 32 -13.50 1.51 -3.61
C GLU A 32 -12.92 2.82 -3.05
N VAL A 33 -11.72 2.75 -2.49
CA VAL A 33 -10.98 3.88 -1.95
C VAL A 33 -10.24 4.67 -3.03
N SER A 34 -9.91 4.01 -4.15
CA SER A 34 -9.29 4.67 -5.30
C SER A 34 -10.23 5.72 -5.89
N THR A 35 -9.87 6.99 -5.73
CA THR A 35 -10.75 8.13 -6.04
C THR A 35 -10.04 9.18 -6.91
N ALA A 36 -8.78 8.97 -7.25
CA ALA A 36 -8.12 9.78 -8.26
C ALA A 36 -8.65 9.48 -9.66
N LYS A 37 -8.46 10.43 -10.57
CA LYS A 37 -8.88 10.33 -11.98
C LYS A 37 -7.88 9.59 -12.87
N PHE A 38 -6.74 9.20 -12.32
CA PHE A 38 -5.65 8.52 -13.01
C PHE A 38 -5.43 7.14 -12.37
N ASP A 39 -4.64 6.30 -13.04
CA ASP A 39 -4.34 4.96 -12.56
C ASP A 39 -3.45 5.02 -11.30
N GLU A 40 -4.02 4.72 -10.15
CA GLU A 40 -3.35 4.80 -8.85
C GLU A 40 -2.38 3.62 -8.67
N THR A 41 -1.27 3.86 -7.97
CA THR A 41 -0.29 2.81 -7.64
C THR A 41 -0.59 2.26 -6.25
N VAL A 42 -0.66 0.94 -6.13
CA VAL A 42 -0.82 0.26 -4.84
C VAL A 42 0.56 0.03 -4.22
N GLU A 43 0.72 0.46 -2.97
CA GLU A 43 1.93 0.23 -2.17
C GLU A 43 1.63 -0.72 -1.01
N LEU A 44 2.63 -1.49 -0.60
CA LEU A 44 2.52 -2.44 0.51
C LEU A 44 3.64 -2.17 1.51
N HIS A 45 3.25 -1.80 2.74
CA HIS A 45 4.18 -1.51 3.82
C HIS A 45 4.33 -2.73 4.73
N ILE A 46 5.55 -3.25 4.83
CA ILE A 46 5.87 -4.38 5.70
C ILE A 46 6.75 -3.86 6.84
N ARG A 47 6.26 -3.98 8.07
CA ARG A 47 7.09 -3.75 9.24
C ARG A 47 7.95 -4.98 9.51
N THR A 48 9.25 -4.85 9.27
CA THR A 48 10.25 -5.87 9.61
C THR A 48 10.82 -5.56 11.00
N ASN A 49 11.24 -6.58 11.74
CA ASN A 49 11.84 -6.42 13.07
C ASN A 49 13.38 -6.39 13.02
N VAL A 50 13.93 -5.90 11.91
CA VAL A 50 15.38 -5.82 11.66
C VAL A 50 15.94 -4.53 12.24
N ASP A 51 17.17 -4.59 12.76
CA ASP A 51 17.89 -3.40 13.20
C ASP A 51 18.74 -2.84 12.04
N PRO A 52 18.38 -1.68 11.47
CA PRO A 52 19.11 -1.11 10.34
C PRO A 52 20.51 -0.60 10.70
N ARG A 53 20.87 -0.54 12.00
CA ARG A 53 22.24 -0.18 12.44
C ARG A 53 23.24 -1.32 12.20
N HIS A 54 22.74 -2.55 12.10
CA HIS A 54 23.53 -3.75 11.85
C HIS A 54 23.45 -4.10 10.36
N ALA A 55 24.58 -4.03 9.65
CA ALA A 55 24.63 -4.13 8.19
C ALA A 55 24.17 -5.51 7.65
N ASP A 56 24.31 -6.56 8.45
CA ASP A 56 23.88 -7.93 8.17
C ASP A 56 22.35 -8.10 8.21
N GLN A 57 21.64 -7.21 8.89
CA GLN A 57 20.18 -7.25 8.99
C GLN A 57 19.48 -6.38 7.93
N MET A 58 20.25 -5.72 7.07
CA MET A 58 19.70 -4.90 5.99
C MET A 58 19.09 -5.78 4.90
N ILE A 59 17.77 -5.66 4.71
CA ILE A 59 17.05 -6.38 3.66
C ILE A 59 17.05 -5.53 2.38
N ARG A 60 17.81 -5.96 1.38
CA ARG A 60 17.76 -5.40 0.03
C ARG A 60 17.69 -6.54 -0.97
N GLY A 61 16.58 -6.63 -1.68
CA GLY A 61 16.33 -7.69 -2.66
C GLY A 61 15.60 -7.17 -3.88
N VAL A 62 15.63 -7.97 -4.95
CA VAL A 62 14.82 -7.77 -6.15
C VAL A 62 13.79 -8.90 -6.19
N CYS A 63 12.54 -8.55 -6.44
CA CYS A 63 11.46 -9.53 -6.60
C CYS A 63 10.82 -9.34 -7.98
N SER A 64 10.61 -10.43 -8.69
CA SER A 64 9.85 -10.45 -9.94
C SER A 64 8.37 -10.70 -9.61
N LEU A 65 7.52 -9.73 -9.93
CA LEU A 65 6.07 -9.87 -9.71
C LEU A 65 5.47 -10.82 -10.78
N PRO A 66 4.61 -11.77 -10.39
CA PRO A 66 4.03 -12.75 -11.32
C PRO A 66 3.13 -12.11 -12.40
N HIS A 67 2.55 -10.95 -12.10
CA HIS A 67 1.72 -10.17 -13.05
C HIS A 67 2.47 -8.97 -13.66
N GLY A 68 3.80 -8.92 -13.50
CA GLY A 68 4.63 -7.82 -14.00
C GLY A 68 4.44 -6.50 -13.25
N LEU A 69 4.95 -5.42 -13.83
CA LEU A 69 4.97 -4.08 -13.23
C LEU A 69 3.75 -3.21 -13.60
N GLY A 70 2.80 -3.73 -14.38
CA GLY A 70 1.64 -2.98 -14.84
C GLY A 70 1.93 -1.86 -15.86
N LYS A 71 3.19 -1.61 -16.20
CA LYS A 71 3.61 -0.72 -17.29
C LYS A 71 4.27 -1.50 -18.42
N THR A 72 3.87 -1.20 -19.64
CA THR A 72 4.54 -1.70 -20.84
C THR A 72 5.93 -1.07 -20.92
N ILE A 73 6.97 -1.88 -20.70
CA ILE A 73 8.36 -1.47 -20.91
C ILE A 73 8.55 -1.44 -22.44
N ARG A 74 8.78 -0.25 -23.01
CA ARG A 74 9.16 -0.05 -24.41
C ARG A 74 10.62 0.34 -24.49
#